data_AF-A0A5R9F4W9-F1
#
_entry.id   AF-A0A5R9F4W9-F1
#
_cell.length_a   1.000
_cell.length_b   1.000
_cell.length_c   1.000
_cell.angle_alpha   90.00
_cell.angle_beta   90.00
_cell.angle_gamma   90.00
#
_symmetry.space_group_name_H-M   'P 1'
#
loop_
_entity.id
_entity.type
_entity.pdbx_description
1 polymer ?
#
loop_
_entity_poly.entity_id
_entity_poly.type
_entity_poly.pdbx_seq_one_letter_code
_entity_poly.pdbx_strand_id
1 'polypeptide(L)' 'MASFFERSGSFFRNVAKEMKRVSWPTRKELVRYTIITLSTVIFVAVFFALIDEGISSLIRVILG' A
#
# COMPACT_ATOMS: atom_id res chain seq x y z
N MET A 1 9.14 38.55 14.90
CA MET A 1 8.04 37.56 14.86
C MET A 1 7.24 37.65 13.55
N ALA A 2 6.99 38.84 12.99
CA ALA A 2 6.33 39.02 11.69
C ALA A 2 7.08 38.39 10.48
N SER A 3 8.42 38.41 10.50
CA SER A 3 9.28 37.87 9.43
C SER A 3 9.24 36.35 9.27
N PHE A 4 8.83 35.61 10.30
CA PHE A 4 8.64 34.15 10.21
C PHE A 4 7.37 33.81 9.41
N PHE A 5 6.28 34.56 9.62
CA PHE A 5 5.02 34.34 8.93
C PHE A 5 5.10 34.67 7.43
N GLU A 6 5.83 35.71 7.04
CA GLU A 6 6.06 36.05 5.62
C GLU A 6 6.89 34.98 4.89
N ARG A 7 7.92 34.42 5.55
CA ARG A 7 8.69 33.29 5.02
C ARG A 7 7.85 32.03 4.89
N SER A 8 7.01 31.70 5.87
CA SER A 8 6.13 30.52 5.79
C SER A 8 5.11 30.61 4.66
N GLY A 9 4.47 31.77 4.45
CA GLY A 9 3.51 31.96 3.35
C GLY A 9 4.15 31.78 1.96
N SER A 10 5.37 32.29 1.76
CA SER A 10 6.11 32.07 0.51
C SER A 10 6.55 30.61 0.33
N PHE A 11 6.89 29.90 1.41
CA PHE A 11 7.21 28.48 1.38
C PHE A 11 6.03 27.62 0.91
N PHE A 12 4.83 27.80 1.48
CA PHE A 12 3.62 27.07 1.04
C PHE A 12 3.28 27.34 -0.43
N ARG A 13 3.49 28.58 -0.89
CA ARG A 13 3.29 28.94 -2.30
C ARG A 13 4.28 28.21 -3.23
N ASN A 14 5.52 28.02 -2.80
CA ASN A 14 6.52 27.26 -3.56
C ASN A 14 6.22 25.76 -3.53
N VAL A 15 5.82 25.20 -2.39
CA VAL A 15 5.36 23.80 -2.29
C VAL A 15 4.16 23.56 -3.20
N ALA A 16 3.16 24.43 -3.19
CA ALA A 16 1.99 24.31 -4.08
C ALA A 16 2.36 24.39 -5.57
N LYS A 17 3.42 25.11 -5.95
CA LYS A 17 3.95 25.11 -7.32
C LYS A 17 4.62 23.79 -7.67
N GLU A 18 5.39 23.20 -6.76
CA GLU A 18 6.08 21.93 -7.00
C GLU A 18 5.10 20.74 -7.00
N MET A 19 4.08 20.79 -6.14
CA MET A 19 2.98 19.82 -6.12
C MET A 19 2.22 19.71 -7.44
N LYS A 20 2.23 20.76 -8.28
CA LYS A 20 1.65 20.72 -9.64
C LYS A 20 2.53 19.98 -10.65
N ARG A 21 3.82 19.80 -10.36
CA ARG A 21 4.77 19.01 -11.18
C ARG A 21 4.74 17.53 -10.80
N VAL A 22 4.17 17.19 -9.66
CA VAL A 22 3.97 15.80 -9.26
C VAL A 22 2.92 15.16 -10.17
N SER A 23 3.33 14.12 -10.87
CA SER A 23 2.44 13.28 -11.68
C SER A 23 1.56 12.45 -10.75
N TRP A 24 0.35 12.94 -10.49
CA TRP A 24 -0.63 12.18 -9.74
C TRP A 24 -1.15 11.01 -10.58
N PRO A 25 -1.21 9.80 -10.00
CA PRO A 25 -1.64 8.62 -10.72
C PRO A 25 -3.11 8.76 -11.14
N THR A 26 -3.42 8.25 -12.33
CA THR A 26 -4.79 8.33 -12.88
C THR A 26 -5.69 7.33 -12.16
N ARG A 27 -7.01 7.61 -12.05
CA ARG A 27 -7.97 6.68 -11.42
C ARG A 27 -7.87 5.25 -11.95
N LYS A 28 -7.56 5.10 -13.25
CA LYS A 28 -7.37 3.79 -13.91
C LYS A 28 -6.13 3.05 -13.39
N GLU A 29 -5.01 3.75 -13.20
CA GLU A 29 -3.79 3.18 -12.64
C GLU A 29 -3.99 2.75 -11.19
N LEU A 30 -4.63 3.59 -10.36
CA LEU A 30 -4.92 3.23 -8.97
C LEU A 30 -5.72 1.93 -8.90
N VAL A 31 -6.82 1.84 -9.66
CA VAL A 31 -7.67 0.64 -9.67
C VAL A 31 -6.87 -0.58 -10.13
N ARG A 32 -6.03 -0.44 -11.16
CA ARG A 32 -5.18 -1.55 -11.63
C ARG A 32 -4.23 -2.02 -10.54
N TYR A 33 -3.55 -1.10 -9.86
CA TYR A 33 -2.64 -1.45 -8.77
C TYR A 33 -3.37 -2.11 -7.61
N THR A 34 -4.53 -1.57 -7.19
CA THR A 34 -5.36 -2.17 -6.14
C THR A 34 -5.81 -3.58 -6.51
N ILE A 35 -6.25 -3.82 -7.75
CA ILE A 35 -6.65 -5.16 -8.21
C ILE A 35 -5.47 -6.13 -8.19
N ILE A 36 -4.29 -5.71 -8.66
CA ILE A 36 -3.09 -6.55 -8.64
C ILE A 36 -2.76 -6.92 -7.18
N THR A 37 -2.69 -5.95 -6.28
CA THR A 37 -2.39 -6.19 -4.86
C THR A 37 -3.43 -7.10 -4.20
N LEU A 38 -4.72 -6.88 -4.44
CA LEU A 38 -5.78 -7.76 -3.93
C LEU A 38 -5.62 -9.19 -4.45
N SER A 39 -5.32 -9.35 -5.74
CA SER A 39 -5.13 -10.65 -6.35
C SER A 39 -3.95 -11.39 -5.73
N THR A 40 -2.83 -10.70 -5.49
CA THR A 40 -1.65 -11.32 -4.85
C THR A 40 -1.93 -11.70 -3.40
N VAL A 41 -2.65 -10.86 -2.66
CA VAL A 41 -3.02 -11.16 -1.26
C VAL A 41 -3.94 -12.37 -1.18
N ILE A 42 -4.97 -12.44 -2.04
CA ILE A 42 -5.89 -13.58 -2.07
C ILE A 42 -5.15 -14.87 -2.42
N PHE A 43 -4.28 -14.83 -3.43
CA PHE A 43 -3.48 -15.99 -3.82
C PHE A 43 -2.61 -16.51 -2.65
N VAL A 44 -1.89 -15.61 -1.99
CA VAL A 44 -1.03 -15.96 -0.85
C VAL A 44 -1.86 -16.47 0.34
N ALA A 45 -3.01 -15.86 0.61
CA ALA A 45 -3.90 -16.30 1.68
C ALA A 45 -4.43 -17.73 1.46
N VAL A 46 -4.85 -18.06 0.23
CA VAL A 46 -5.27 -19.42 -0.12
C VAL A 46 -4.11 -20.41 0.00
N PHE A 47 -2.92 -20.03 -0.47
CA PHE A 47 -1.73 -20.87 -0.35
C PHE A 47 -1.40 -21.20 1.11
N PHE A 48 -1.40 -20.19 2.00
CA PHE A 48 -1.19 -20.43 3.42
C PHE A 48 -2.29 -21.29 4.05
N ALA A 49 -3.56 -21.03 3.73
CA ALA A 49 -4.66 -21.86 4.24
C ALA A 49 -4.50 -23.35 3.88
N LEU A 50 -4.06 -23.65 2.65
CA LEU A 50 -3.78 -25.02 2.23
C LEU A 50 -2.59 -25.64 2.98
N ILE A 51 -1.54 -24.86 3.20
CA ILE A 51 -0.36 -25.30 3.96
C ILE A 51 -0.71 -25.56 5.42
N ASP A 52 -1.47 -24.67 6.05
CA ASP A 52 -1.85 -24.78 7.46
C ASP A 52 -2.66 -26.05 7.69
N GLU A 53 -3.61 -26.37 6.81
CA GLU A 53 -4.38 -27.62 6.84
C GLU A 53 -3.50 -28.86 6.56
N GLY A 54 -2.58 -28.75 5.60
CA GLY A 54 -1.64 -29.83 5.26
C GLY A 54 -0.70 -30.17 6.42
N ILE A 55 -0.10 -29.15 7.04
CA ILE A 55 0.77 -29.30 8.22
C ILE A 55 -0.04 -29.81 9.41
N SER A 56 -1.22 -29.26 9.67
CA SER A 56 -2.09 -29.71 10.77
C SER A 56 -2.47 -31.18 10.64
N SER A 57 -2.75 -31.64 9.42
CA SER A 57 -3.03 -33.04 9.13
C SER A 57 -1.80 -33.93 9.33
N LEU A 58 -0.63 -33.50 8.85
CA LEU A 58 0.62 -34.24 9.01
C LEU A 58 1.02 -34.38 10.49
N ILE A 59 0.88 -33.31 11.28
CA ILE A 59 1.14 -33.31 12.72
C ILE A 59 0.20 -34.28 13.44
N ARG A 60 -1.09 -34.32 13.09
CA ARG A 60 -2.05 -35.27 13.67
C ARG A 60 -1.70 -36.73 13.38
N VAL A 61 -1.12 -37.02 12.22
CA VAL A 61 -0.66 -38.39 11.87
C VAL A 61 0.61 -38.78 12.62
N ILE A 62 1.46 -37.81 12.98
CA ILE A 62 2.73 -38.07 13.69
C ILE A 62 2.55 -38.11 15.22
N LEU A 63 1.67 -37.27 15.78
CA LEU A 63 1.38 -37.18 17.22
C LEU A 63 0.19 -38.02 17.68
N GLY A 64 -0.63 -38.51 16.74
CA GLY A 64 -1.62 -39.56 16.98
C GLY A 64 -0.97 -40.94 16.89
#